data_AF-A0A1H9TNQ8-F1
#
_entry.id   AF-A0A1H9TNQ8-F1
#
_cell.length_a   1.000
_cell.length_b   1.000
_cell.length_c   1.000
_cell.angle_alpha   90.00
_cell.angle_beta   90.00
_cell.angle_gamma   90.00
#
_symmetry.space_group_name_H-M   'P 1'
#
loop_
_entity.id
_entity.type
_entity.pdbx_description
1 polymer ?
#
loop_
_entity_poly.entity_id
_entity_poly.type
_entity_poly.pdbx_seq_one_letter_code
_entity_poly.pdbx_strand_id
1 'polypeptide(L)'
;MNAATDNPLIVENGEAVISGGNFHGQPIAFVMDFLKIGIAELANVSKRRIERLVNPQLNEGLPPFLSPQTGLQSGAMILQYAAAS
;
A
#
# COMPACT_ATOMS: atom_id res chain seq x y z
N MET A 1 -11.31 10.49 13.57
CA MET A 1 -10.95 11.81 13.01
C MET A 1 -11.71 12.92 13.74
N ASN A 2 -13.03 12.80 13.91
CA ASN A 2 -13.89 13.77 14.61
C ASN A 2 -14.26 13.34 16.05
N ALA A 3 -13.39 12.58 16.72
CA ALA A 3 -13.61 12.14 18.10
C ALA A 3 -12.68 12.92 19.03
N ALA A 4 -13.15 13.23 20.25
CA ALA A 4 -12.29 13.78 21.29
C ALA A 4 -11.43 12.63 21.87
N THR A 5 -10.16 12.58 21.49
CA THR A 5 -9.21 11.54 21.91
C THR A 5 -8.39 11.94 23.14
N ASP A 6 -8.77 13.02 23.82
CA ASP A 6 -8.07 13.53 25.00
C ASP A 6 -8.55 12.82 26.28
N ASN A 7 -7.80 13.03 27.36
CA ASN A 7 -8.17 12.59 28.69
C ASN A 7 -7.59 13.54 29.78
N PRO A 8 -8.41 14.10 30.69
CA PRO A 8 -9.86 13.90 30.84
C PRO A 8 -10.69 14.72 29.84
N LEU A 9 -11.93 14.30 29.62
CA LEU A 9 -12.91 15.12 28.90
C LEU A 9 -13.60 16.10 29.83
N ILE A 10 -13.70 17.35 29.41
CA ILE A 10 -14.49 18.38 30.06
C ILE A 10 -15.80 18.52 29.27
N VAL A 11 -16.93 18.29 29.93
CA VAL A 11 -18.25 18.31 29.31
C VAL A 11 -19.21 19.21 30.10
N GLU A 12 -20.44 19.39 29.61
CA GLU A 12 -21.46 20.21 30.28
C GLU A 12 -20.95 21.63 30.61
N ASN A 13 -20.32 22.30 29.64
CA ASN A 13 -19.72 23.63 29.80
C ASN A 13 -18.70 23.77 30.95
N GLY A 14 -18.06 22.68 31.37
CA GLY A 14 -17.06 22.70 32.44
C GLY A 14 -17.57 22.20 33.78
N GLU A 15 -18.85 21.82 33.88
CA GLU A 15 -19.45 21.33 35.12
C GLU A 15 -19.10 19.87 35.42
N ALA A 16 -18.68 19.10 34.41
CA ALA A 16 -18.32 17.69 34.55
C ALA A 16 -16.97 17.33 33.91
N VAL A 17 -16.19 16.51 34.62
CA VAL A 17 -14.89 15.98 34.19
C VAL A 17 -14.94 14.47 34.15
N ILE A 18 -14.72 13.88 32.97
CA ILE A 18 -14.79 12.44 32.74
C ILE A 18 -13.39 11.92 32.40
N SER A 19 -12.84 11.03 33.24
CA SER A 19 -11.59 10.31 32.95
C SER A 19 -11.88 9.03 32.16
N GLY A 20 -11.08 8.74 31.14
CA GLY A 20 -11.23 7.59 30.25
C GLY A 20 -9.99 7.32 29.37
N GLY A 21 -10.14 6.40 28.42
CA GLY A 21 -9.05 5.92 27.56
C GLY A 21 -9.16 6.34 26.10
N ASN A 22 -9.78 7.49 25.80
CA ASN A 22 -10.12 7.88 24.41
C ASN A 22 -8.89 8.12 23.52
N PHE A 23 -7.70 8.26 24.11
CA PHE A 23 -6.42 8.33 23.42
C PHE A 23 -5.97 6.98 22.82
N HIS A 24 -6.62 5.87 23.19
CA HIS A 24 -6.24 4.54 22.75
C HIS A 24 -6.64 4.31 21.29
N GLY A 25 -5.64 4.31 20.40
CA GLY A 25 -5.82 4.27 18.94
C GLY A 25 -6.18 2.90 18.33
N GLN A 26 -6.57 1.92 19.14
CA GLN A 26 -6.85 0.56 18.67
C GLN A 26 -7.85 0.45 17.50
N PRO A 27 -8.94 1.26 17.43
CA PRO A 27 -9.82 1.23 16.27
C PRO A 27 -9.12 1.60 14.96
N ILE A 28 -8.16 2.53 15.00
CA ILE A 28 -7.35 2.89 13.83
C ILE A 28 -6.35 1.78 13.52
N ALA A 29 -5.69 1.24 14.55
CA ALA A 29 -4.70 0.18 14.38
C ALA A 29 -5.29 -1.03 13.64
N PHE A 30 -6.46 -1.51 14.04
CA PHE A 30 -7.13 -2.64 13.37
C PHE A 30 -7.45 -2.36 11.90
N VAL A 31 -7.96 -1.16 11.58
CA VAL A 31 -8.25 -0.80 10.18
C VAL A 31 -6.95 -0.75 9.36
N MET A 32 -5.87 -0.23 9.94
CA MET A 32 -4.57 -0.16 9.27
C MET A 32 -3.95 -1.55 9.04
N ASP A 33 -4.17 -2.52 9.93
CA ASP A 33 -3.74 -3.90 9.72
C ASP A 33 -4.43 -4.53 8.50
N PHE A 34 -5.75 -4.35 8.37
CA PHE A 34 -6.47 -4.81 7.19
C PHE A 34 -6.07 -4.06 5.92
N LEU A 35 -5.85 -2.74 6.02
CA LEU A 35 -5.39 -1.94 4.89
C LEU A 35 -4.02 -2.41 4.40
N LYS A 36 -3.10 -2.72 5.31
CA LYS A 36 -1.78 -3.27 4.99
C LYS A 36 -1.89 -4.56 4.19
N ILE A 37 -2.77 -5.48 4.59
CA ILE A 37 -3.03 -6.72 3.85
C ILE A 37 -3.56 -6.41 2.45
N GLY A 38 -4.56 -5.53 2.35
CA GLY A 38 -5.16 -5.15 1.05
C GLY A 38 -4.15 -4.52 0.09
N ILE A 39 -3.28 -3.64 0.60
CA ILE A 39 -2.22 -3.00 -0.20
C ILE A 39 -1.19 -4.03 -0.65
N ALA A 40 -0.80 -4.98 0.21
CA ALA A 40 0.14 -6.04 -0.16
C ALA A 40 -0.39 -6.91 -1.32
N GLU A 41 -1.67 -7.30 -1.27
CA GLU A 41 -2.30 -8.06 -2.36
C GLU A 41 -2.41 -7.26 -3.65
N LEU A 42 -2.77 -5.98 -3.57
CA LEU A 42 -2.81 -5.10 -4.75
C LEU A 42 -1.41 -4.93 -5.37
N ALA A 43 -0.37 -4.76 -4.55
CA ALA A 43 1.00 -4.67 -5.01
C ALA A 43 1.45 -5.98 -5.70
N ASN A 44 1.08 -7.14 -5.14
CA ASN A 44 1.33 -8.44 -5.77
C ASN A 44 0.69 -8.56 -7.15
N VAL A 45 -0.58 -8.14 -7.30
CA VAL A 45 -1.27 -8.12 -8.61
C VAL A 45 -0.53 -7.20 -9.59
N SER A 46 -0.12 -6.01 -9.15
CA SER A 46 0.64 -5.07 -9.98
C SER A 46 1.96 -5.68 -10.46
N LYS A 47 2.72 -6.31 -9.56
CA LYS A 47 3.97 -7.00 -9.88
C LYS A 47 3.77 -8.11 -10.93
N ARG A 48 2.70 -8.90 -10.83
CA ARG A 48 2.41 -9.95 -11.82
C ARG A 48 2.06 -9.39 -13.19
N ARG A 49 1.45 -8.20 -13.25
CA ARG A 49 1.22 -7.49 -14.52
C ARG A 49 2.51 -6.99 -15.14
N ILE A 50 3.43 -6.46 -14.33
CA ILE A 50 4.78 -6.07 -14.80
C ILE A 50 5.48 -7.28 -15.40
N GLU A 51 5.49 -8.42 -14.69
CA GLU A 51 6.09 -9.66 -15.19
C GLU A 51 5.49 -10.09 -16.54
N ARG A 52 4.16 -10.10 -16.65
CA ARG A 52 3.48 -10.45 -17.90
C ARG A 52 3.85 -9.53 -19.05
N LEU A 53 4.10 -8.24 -18.81
CA LEU A 53 4.46 -7.27 -19.85
C LEU A 53 5.92 -7.42 -20.31
N VAL A 54 6.85 -7.64 -19.39
CA VAL A 54 8.29 -7.65 -19.71
C VAL A 54 8.79 -9.02 -20.17
N ASN A 55 8.12 -10.10 -19.78
CA ASN A 55 8.52 -11.47 -20.11
C ASN A 55 8.06 -11.87 -21.54
N PRO A 56 8.99 -12.15 -22.47
CA PRO A 56 8.67 -12.55 -23.86
C PRO A 56 7.78 -13.79 -23.98
N GLN A 57 7.77 -14.64 -22.96
CA GLN A 57 6.97 -15.87 -22.94
C GLN A 57 5.50 -15.60 -22.59
N LEU A 58 5.20 -14.43 -22.01
CA LEU A 58 3.88 -14.07 -21.46
C LEU A 58 3.26 -12.83 -22.10
N ASN A 59 4.06 -12.01 -22.80
CA ASN A 59 3.72 -10.65 -23.20
C ASN A 59 3.02 -10.53 -24.57
N GLU A 60 2.48 -11.64 -25.11
CA GLU A 60 1.64 -11.66 -26.32
C GLU A 60 2.28 -11.03 -27.57
N GLY A 61 3.60 -11.22 -27.74
CA GLY A 61 4.33 -10.78 -28.93
C GLY A 61 4.95 -9.38 -28.81
N LEU A 62 4.92 -8.78 -27.63
CA LEU A 62 5.66 -7.55 -27.37
C LEU A 62 7.19 -7.79 -27.37
N PRO A 63 8.00 -6.77 -27.69
CA PRO A 63 9.45 -6.89 -27.60
C PRO A 63 9.91 -7.29 -26.20
N PRO A 64 10.93 -8.16 -26.06
CA PRO A 64 11.50 -8.52 -24.77
C PRO A 64 11.87 -7.32 -23.92
N PHE A 65 11.41 -7.32 -22.66
CA PHE A 65 11.62 -6.22 -21.72
C PHE A 65 11.16 -4.84 -22.26
N LEU A 66 10.25 -4.82 -23.23
CA LEU A 66 9.80 -3.61 -23.93
C LEU A 66 10.96 -2.81 -24.55
N SER A 67 12.03 -3.50 -24.95
CA SER A 67 13.25 -2.89 -25.49
C SER A 67 13.12 -2.63 -27.00
N PRO A 68 13.35 -1.39 -27.48
CA PRO A 68 13.38 -1.10 -28.92
C PRO A 68 14.48 -1.85 -29.68
N GLN A 69 15.61 -2.12 -29.02
CA GLN A 69 16.75 -2.87 -29.57
C GLN A 69 17.16 -4.00 -28.61
N THR A 70 16.40 -5.10 -28.65
CA THR A 70 16.64 -6.26 -27.79
C THR A 70 18.05 -6.84 -27.97
N GLY A 71 18.71 -7.19 -26.87
CA GLY A 71 20.06 -7.74 -26.84
C GLY A 71 21.17 -6.69 -26.71
N LEU A 72 20.97 -5.50 -27.29
CA LEU A 72 21.86 -4.35 -27.10
C LEU A 72 21.41 -3.47 -25.92
N GLN A 73 20.11 -3.36 -25.70
CA GLN A 73 19.51 -2.54 -24.65
C GLN A 73 18.69 -3.41 -23.69
N SER A 74 18.84 -3.17 -22.39
CA SER A 74 18.10 -3.87 -21.33
C SER A 74 16.63 -3.48 -21.23
N GLY A 75 16.22 -2.38 -21.87
CA GLY A 75 14.84 -1.87 -21.82
C GLY A 75 14.35 -1.70 -20.38
N ALA A 76 13.15 -2.22 -20.12
CA ALA A 76 12.46 -2.14 -18.83
C ALA A 76 12.81 -3.29 -17.86
N MET A 77 13.87 -4.06 -18.12
CA MET A 77 14.26 -5.22 -17.30
C MET A 77 14.36 -4.86 -15.80
N ILE A 78 14.91 -3.70 -15.46
CA ILE A 78 15.11 -3.28 -14.06
C ILE A 78 13.79 -3.05 -13.30
N LEU A 79 12.69 -2.79 -14.01
CA LEU A 79 11.39 -2.57 -13.36
C LEU A 79 10.93 -3.80 -12.58
N GLN A 80 11.26 -5.00 -13.05
CA GLN A 80 10.92 -6.22 -12.33
C GLN A 80 11.73 -6.37 -11.03
N TYR A 81 13.01 -6.04 -11.05
CA TYR A 81 13.88 -6.08 -9.87
C TYR A 81 13.40 -5.07 -8.83
N ALA A 82 13.13 -3.84 -9.25
CA ALA A 82 12.59 -2.80 -8.38
C ALA A 82 11.20 -3.14 -7.83
N ALA A 83 10.34 -3.80 -8.62
CA ALA A 83 9.03 -4.25 -8.15
C ALA A 83 9.09 -5.51 -7.26
N ALA A 84 10.23 -6.19 -7.22
CA ALA A 84 10.42 -7.43 -6.46
C ALA A 84 11.22 -7.26 -5.16
N SER A 85 11.90 -6.12 -4.99
CA SER A 85 12.70 -5.78 -3.81
C SER A 85 11.88 -5.42 -2.59
#